data_AF-A0AAU8FSS0-F1
#
_entry.id   AF-A0AAU8FSS0-F1
#
_cell.length_a   1.000
_cell.length_b   1.000
_cell.length_c   1.000
_cell.angle_alpha   90.00
_cell.angle_beta   90.00
_cell.angle_gamma   90.00
#
_symmetry.space_group_name_H-M   'P 1'
#
loop_
_entity.id
_entity.type
_entity.pdbx_description
1 polymer ?
#
loop_
_entity_poly.entity_id
_entity_poly.type
_entity_poly.pdbx_seq_one_letter_code
_entity_poly.pdbx_strand_id
1 'polypeptide(L)'
;MKKLFTIALLFMFATGMVWAQNEKYTQAMSDGIKALNSIDREKPDPKTLVDIANRFERIAAAEPKEWLPKYYAAYANVLLGFVAPTLTEKDQYLDKANALLKDAEGIAGKPNDEIEILKAYQSQIHLAADPMNRWQADGEKFQGFLQSAKALNAENPRIYYLEGSSLFFTPEEYGGGKKVAKPILEKAQQKFSTFKPETAIHPDWGKMETEWMLSQTN
;
A
#
# COMPACT_ATOMS: atom_id res chain seq x y z
N MET A 1 17.56 -39.97 -31.66
CA MET A 1 16.18 -39.47 -31.87
C MET A 1 15.28 -39.61 -30.64
N LYS A 2 15.15 -40.80 -30.02
CA LYS A 2 14.33 -40.97 -28.78
C LYS A 2 14.72 -40.03 -27.63
N LYS A 3 16.01 -39.85 -27.33
CA LYS A 3 16.50 -38.93 -26.27
C LYS A 3 16.26 -37.44 -26.56
N LEU A 4 16.25 -37.02 -27.83
CA LEU A 4 15.93 -35.64 -28.24
C LEU A 4 14.43 -35.33 -28.10
N PHE A 5 13.57 -36.32 -28.39
CA PHE A 5 12.13 -36.21 -28.15
C PHE A 5 11.79 -36.11 -26.66
N THR A 6 12.48 -36.87 -25.79
CA THR A 6 12.25 -36.80 -24.33
C THR A 6 12.65 -35.45 -23.72
N ILE A 7 13.74 -34.84 -24.21
CA ILE A 7 14.19 -33.51 -23.75
C ILE A 7 13.23 -32.41 -24.21
N ALA A 8 12.71 -32.48 -25.44
CA ALA A 8 11.73 -31.52 -25.95
C ALA A 8 10.38 -31.59 -25.21
N LEU A 9 9.93 -32.79 -24.82
CA LEU A 9 8.72 -32.99 -24.01
C LEU A 9 8.86 -32.44 -22.58
N LEU A 10 10.04 -32.59 -21.96
CA LEU A 10 10.34 -32.00 -20.64
C LEU A 10 10.38 -30.46 -20.68
N PHE A 11 10.91 -29.88 -21.76
CA PHE A 11 10.93 -28.42 -21.96
C PHE A 11 9.54 -27.83 -22.20
N MET A 12 8.67 -28.52 -22.96
CA MET A 12 7.28 -28.09 -23.16
C MET A 12 6.44 -28.19 -21.87
N PHE A 13 6.66 -29.20 -21.03
CA PHE A 13 6.00 -29.30 -19.72
C PHE A 13 6.47 -28.22 -18.73
N ALA A 14 7.77 -27.91 -18.70
CA ALA A 14 8.33 -26.91 -17.79
C ALA A 14 7.86 -25.48 -18.11
N THR A 15 7.70 -25.15 -19.40
CA THR A 15 7.19 -23.81 -19.79
C THR A 15 5.73 -23.66 -19.41
N GLY A 16 4.85 -24.62 -19.73
CA GLY A 16 3.42 -24.55 -19.41
C GLY A 16 3.10 -24.41 -17.91
N MET A 17 3.91 -25.00 -17.02
CA MET A 17 3.75 -24.84 -15.57
C MET A 17 3.99 -23.41 -15.08
N VAL A 18 4.98 -22.71 -15.64
CA VAL A 18 5.31 -21.33 -15.24
C VAL A 18 4.21 -20.35 -15.63
N TRP A 19 3.62 -20.51 -16.83
CA TRP A 19 2.50 -19.67 -17.29
C TRP A 19 1.25 -19.88 -16.43
N ALA A 20 0.90 -21.14 -16.11
CA ALA A 20 -0.26 -21.45 -15.28
C ALA A 20 -0.11 -21.02 -13.81
N GLN A 21 1.11 -21.05 -13.26
CA GLN A 21 1.38 -20.54 -11.91
C GLN A 21 1.18 -19.01 -11.85
N ASN A 22 1.68 -18.29 -12.86
CA ASN A 22 1.54 -16.85 -12.93
C ASN A 22 0.06 -16.40 -13.04
N GLU A 23 -0.76 -17.12 -13.82
CA GLU A 23 -2.20 -16.82 -13.95
C GLU A 23 -2.96 -17.02 -12.63
N LYS A 24 -2.70 -18.13 -11.91
CA LYS A 24 -3.32 -18.39 -10.60
C LYS A 24 -2.95 -17.34 -9.56
N TYR A 25 -1.67 -16.96 -9.51
CA TYR A 25 -1.18 -15.91 -8.63
C TYR A 25 -1.88 -14.57 -8.95
N THR A 26 -1.88 -14.17 -10.22
CA THR A 26 -2.48 -12.91 -10.68
C THR A 26 -3.98 -12.88 -10.37
N GLN A 27 -4.71 -13.98 -10.58
CA GLN A 27 -6.13 -14.09 -10.24
C GLN A 27 -6.34 -13.98 -8.73
N ALA A 28 -5.57 -14.72 -7.93
CA ALA A 28 -5.67 -14.67 -6.48
C ALA A 28 -5.41 -13.24 -5.96
N MET A 29 -4.40 -12.55 -6.46
CA MET A 29 -4.12 -11.15 -6.13
C MET A 29 -5.27 -10.23 -6.54
N SER A 30 -5.75 -10.33 -7.78
CA SER A 30 -6.82 -9.50 -8.32
C SER A 30 -8.10 -9.60 -7.49
N ASP A 31 -8.49 -10.81 -7.09
CA ASP A 31 -9.64 -11.02 -6.21
C ASP A 31 -9.47 -10.38 -4.83
N GLY A 32 -8.23 -10.31 -4.32
CA GLY A 32 -7.93 -9.74 -3.02
C GLY A 32 -7.97 -8.22 -3.06
N ILE A 33 -7.41 -7.65 -4.12
CA ILE A 33 -7.45 -6.22 -4.42
C ILE A 33 -8.91 -5.80 -4.62
N LYS A 34 -9.70 -6.59 -5.35
CA LYS A 34 -11.13 -6.36 -5.51
C LYS A 34 -11.87 -6.34 -4.18
N ALA A 35 -11.60 -7.30 -3.28
CA ALA A 35 -12.19 -7.32 -1.94
C ALA A 35 -11.81 -6.06 -1.13
N LEU A 36 -10.55 -5.66 -1.19
CA LEU A 36 -10.05 -4.45 -0.54
C LEU A 36 -10.65 -3.15 -1.12
N ASN A 37 -10.88 -3.10 -2.42
CA ASN A 37 -11.52 -1.96 -3.08
C ASN A 37 -13.03 -1.90 -2.84
N SER A 38 -13.64 -3.01 -2.43
CA SER A 38 -15.07 -3.11 -2.15
C SER A 38 -15.44 -2.80 -0.69
N ILE A 39 -14.47 -2.49 0.17
CA ILE A 39 -14.76 -2.11 1.55
C ILE A 39 -15.53 -0.79 1.59
N ASP A 40 -16.46 -0.67 2.54
CA ASP A 40 -17.02 0.63 2.90
C ASP A 40 -15.90 1.50 3.50
N ARG A 41 -15.54 2.57 2.80
CA ARG A 41 -14.45 3.47 3.22
C ARG A 41 -14.88 4.46 4.29
N GLU A 42 -16.18 4.75 4.39
CA GLU A 42 -16.73 5.62 5.44
C GLU A 42 -16.80 4.89 6.77
N LYS A 43 -17.15 3.60 6.72
CA LYS A 43 -17.23 2.75 7.90
C LYS A 43 -16.64 1.36 7.66
N PRO A 44 -15.30 1.24 7.56
CA PRO A 44 -14.66 -0.04 7.31
C PRO A 44 -14.91 -1.00 8.48
N ASP A 45 -15.40 -2.20 8.17
CA ASP A 45 -15.51 -3.28 9.15
C ASP A 45 -14.12 -3.87 9.44
N PRO A 46 -13.61 -3.77 10.69
CA PRO A 46 -12.31 -4.32 11.04
C PRO A 46 -12.21 -5.83 10.78
N LYS A 47 -13.30 -6.59 10.95
CA LYS A 47 -13.28 -8.03 10.69
C LYS A 47 -13.02 -8.32 9.21
N THR A 48 -13.71 -7.61 8.33
CA THR A 48 -13.51 -7.71 6.88
C THR A 48 -12.07 -7.39 6.49
N LEU A 49 -11.47 -6.34 7.07
CA LEU A 49 -10.06 -6.00 6.82
C LEU A 49 -9.09 -7.08 7.33
N VAL A 50 -9.35 -7.70 8.48
CA VAL A 50 -8.55 -8.85 8.97
C VAL A 50 -8.65 -10.03 7.99
N ASP A 51 -9.84 -10.34 7.49
CA ASP A 51 -10.03 -11.42 6.52
C ASP A 51 -9.26 -11.16 5.22
N ILE A 52 -9.21 -9.90 4.76
CA ILE A 52 -8.43 -9.46 3.61
C ILE A 52 -6.91 -9.55 3.88
N ALA A 53 -6.43 -9.07 5.02
CA ALA A 53 -5.02 -9.18 5.40
C ALA A 53 -4.55 -10.65 5.41
N ASN A 54 -5.33 -11.51 6.07
CA ASN A 54 -5.06 -12.95 6.14
C ASN A 54 -5.08 -13.61 4.75
N ARG A 55 -5.92 -13.13 3.83
CA ARG A 55 -5.96 -13.62 2.44
C ARG A 55 -4.65 -13.32 1.72
N PHE A 56 -4.13 -12.10 1.82
CA PHE A 56 -2.85 -11.74 1.22
C PHE A 56 -1.67 -12.46 1.88
N GLU A 57 -1.70 -12.70 3.20
CA GLU A 57 -0.68 -13.51 3.87
C GLU A 57 -0.66 -14.96 3.39
N ARG A 58 -1.82 -15.57 3.13
CA ARG A 58 -1.89 -16.91 2.51
C ARG A 58 -1.31 -16.92 1.10
N ILE A 59 -1.56 -15.86 0.31
CA ILE A 59 -0.94 -15.72 -1.02
C ILE A 59 0.58 -15.57 -0.88
N ALA A 60 1.05 -14.76 0.07
CA ALA A 60 2.48 -14.58 0.34
C ALA A 60 3.18 -15.88 0.74
N ALA A 61 2.50 -16.75 1.50
CA ALA A 61 3.03 -18.06 1.88
C ALA A 61 3.12 -19.03 0.68
N ALA A 62 2.18 -18.94 -0.27
CA ALA A 62 2.18 -19.74 -1.48
C ALA A 62 3.19 -19.24 -2.53
N GLU A 63 3.40 -17.92 -2.60
CA GLU A 63 4.26 -17.25 -3.57
C GLU A 63 5.38 -16.45 -2.87
N PRO A 64 6.36 -17.12 -2.21
CA PRO A 64 7.32 -16.47 -1.31
C PRO A 64 8.34 -15.56 -2.02
N LYS A 65 8.38 -15.57 -3.36
CA LYS A 65 9.24 -14.71 -4.18
C LYS A 65 8.53 -13.45 -4.66
N GLU A 66 7.23 -13.32 -4.38
CA GLU A 66 6.42 -12.18 -4.77
C GLU A 66 6.29 -11.22 -3.59
N TRP A 67 6.65 -9.96 -3.78
CA TRP A 67 6.60 -8.95 -2.71
C TRP A 67 5.20 -8.34 -2.54
N LEU A 68 4.42 -8.26 -3.63
CA LEU A 68 3.09 -7.64 -3.65
C LEU A 68 2.10 -8.22 -2.62
N PRO A 69 2.02 -9.54 -2.39
CA PRO A 69 1.13 -10.08 -1.36
C PRO A 69 1.44 -9.52 0.02
N LYS A 70 2.72 -9.41 0.38
CA LYS A 70 3.13 -8.83 1.67
C LYS A 70 2.84 -7.34 1.73
N TYR A 71 3.03 -6.61 0.62
CA TYR A 71 2.63 -5.22 0.50
C TYR A 71 1.14 -5.02 0.78
N TYR A 72 0.24 -5.79 0.14
CA TYR A 72 -1.19 -5.62 0.36
C TYR A 72 -1.66 -6.12 1.72
N ALA A 73 -1.03 -7.17 2.27
CA ALA A 73 -1.25 -7.56 3.66
C ALA A 73 -0.88 -6.41 4.60
N ALA A 74 0.27 -5.75 4.37
CA ALA A 74 0.67 -4.58 5.15
C ALA A 74 -0.33 -3.43 4.98
N TYR A 75 -0.81 -3.18 3.77
CA TYR A 75 -1.79 -2.11 3.51
C TYR A 75 -3.10 -2.35 4.27
N ALA A 76 -3.63 -3.57 4.25
CA ALA A 76 -4.81 -3.93 5.04
C ALA A 76 -4.57 -3.73 6.55
N ASN A 77 -3.36 -4.02 7.05
CA ASN A 77 -2.98 -3.77 8.44
C ASN A 77 -2.83 -2.27 8.77
N VAL A 78 -2.35 -1.44 7.83
CA VAL A 78 -2.36 0.03 7.98
C VAL A 78 -3.78 0.55 8.12
N LEU A 79 -4.72 0.06 7.31
CA LEU A 79 -6.14 0.42 7.43
C LEU A 79 -6.74 -0.06 8.76
N LEU A 80 -6.35 -1.24 9.25
CA LEU A 80 -6.73 -1.71 10.59
C LEU A 80 -6.19 -0.79 11.70
N GLY A 81 -4.97 -0.29 11.56
CA GLY A 81 -4.40 0.71 12.47
C GLY A 81 -5.21 2.01 12.54
N PHE A 82 -6.01 2.33 11.52
CA PHE A 82 -6.91 3.47 11.53
C PHE A 82 -8.20 3.17 12.31
N VAL A 83 -8.81 2.01 12.07
CA VAL A 83 -10.17 1.68 12.57
C VAL A 83 -10.23 0.88 13.86
N ALA A 84 -9.10 0.31 14.33
CA ALA A 84 -9.09 -0.47 15.55
C ALA A 84 -9.48 0.36 16.79
N PRO A 85 -10.20 -0.22 17.77
CA PRO A 85 -10.85 0.57 18.81
C PRO A 85 -9.89 1.05 19.91
N THR A 86 -8.79 0.33 20.15
CA THR A 86 -7.82 0.69 21.19
C THR A 86 -6.45 1.03 20.60
N LEU A 87 -5.69 1.91 21.28
CA LEU A 87 -4.32 2.23 20.89
C LEU A 87 -3.44 0.99 20.79
N THR A 88 -3.57 0.05 21.72
CA THR A 88 -2.84 -1.22 21.70
C THR A 88 -3.12 -2.05 20.47
N GLU A 89 -4.38 -2.19 20.06
CA GLU A 89 -4.71 -2.92 18.83
C GLU A 89 -4.22 -2.19 17.59
N LYS A 90 -4.34 -0.85 17.55
CA LYS A 90 -3.77 -0.04 16.46
C LYS A 90 -2.27 -0.32 16.29
N ASP A 91 -1.53 -0.28 17.39
CA ASP A 91 -0.09 -0.52 17.39
C ASP A 91 0.25 -1.95 16.94
N GLN A 92 -0.50 -2.96 17.40
CA GLN A 92 -0.31 -4.35 16.96
C GLN A 92 -0.47 -4.52 15.44
N TYR A 93 -1.48 -3.88 14.83
CA TYR A 93 -1.65 -3.92 13.38
C TYR A 93 -0.54 -3.16 12.65
N LEU A 94 -0.13 -2.00 13.16
CA LEU A 94 0.91 -1.18 12.55
C LEU A 94 2.30 -1.85 12.66
N ASP A 95 2.58 -2.56 13.75
CA ASP A 95 3.79 -3.38 13.91
C ASP A 95 3.80 -4.55 12.92
N LYS A 96 2.65 -5.21 12.74
CA LYS A 96 2.50 -6.27 11.74
C LYS A 96 2.71 -5.73 10.33
N ALA A 97 2.16 -4.56 10.00
CA ALA A 97 2.39 -3.89 8.73
C ALA A 97 3.87 -3.61 8.49
N ASN A 98 4.59 -3.11 9.49
CA ASN A 98 6.02 -2.84 9.40
C ASN A 98 6.84 -4.12 9.15
N ALA A 99 6.53 -5.22 9.85
CA ALA A 99 7.19 -6.51 9.61
C ALA A 99 6.95 -7.03 8.19
N LEU A 100 5.71 -6.95 7.69
CA LEU A 100 5.35 -7.34 6.33
C LEU A 100 6.06 -6.47 5.27
N LEU A 101 6.21 -5.16 5.51
CA LEU A 101 6.91 -4.25 4.60
C LEU A 101 8.40 -4.52 4.55
N LYS A 102 9.03 -4.81 5.69
CA LYS A 102 10.45 -5.20 5.76
C LYS A 102 10.70 -6.46 4.93
N ASP A 103 9.81 -7.44 5.05
CA ASP A 103 9.88 -8.65 4.25
C ASP A 103 9.66 -8.38 2.75
N ALA A 104 8.67 -7.56 2.42
CA ALA A 104 8.38 -7.18 1.03
C ALA A 104 9.57 -6.48 0.38
N GLU A 105 10.24 -5.59 1.11
CA GLU A 105 11.46 -4.91 0.68
C GLU A 105 12.60 -5.88 0.40
N GLY A 106 12.82 -6.84 1.30
CA GLY A 106 13.82 -7.89 1.12
C GLY A 106 13.56 -8.76 -0.12
N ILE A 107 12.28 -9.07 -0.40
CA ILE A 107 11.88 -9.83 -1.58
C ILE A 107 12.02 -9.01 -2.86
N ALA A 108 11.63 -7.73 -2.83
CA ALA A 108 11.76 -6.83 -3.98
C ALA A 108 13.22 -6.67 -4.42
N GLY A 109 14.16 -6.69 -3.47
CA GLY A 109 15.60 -6.75 -3.73
C GLY A 109 16.18 -5.48 -4.37
N LYS A 110 15.38 -4.43 -4.49
CA LYS A 110 15.75 -3.10 -5.02
C LYS A 110 14.88 -2.03 -4.35
N PRO A 111 15.34 -0.76 -4.33
CA PRO A 111 14.51 0.35 -3.87
C PRO A 111 13.16 0.39 -4.62
N ASN A 112 12.07 0.64 -3.90
CA ASN A 112 10.70 0.55 -4.40
C ASN A 112 9.85 1.68 -3.80
N ASP A 113 9.33 2.56 -4.65
CA ASP A 113 8.56 3.74 -4.25
C ASP A 113 7.25 3.37 -3.55
N GLU A 114 6.53 2.34 -4.01
CA GLU A 114 5.28 1.90 -3.36
C GLU A 114 5.53 1.46 -1.91
N ILE A 115 6.59 0.69 -1.66
CA ILE A 115 6.96 0.24 -0.31
C ILE A 115 7.27 1.44 0.59
N GLU A 116 8.05 2.41 0.10
CA GLU A 116 8.39 3.63 0.84
C GLU A 116 7.13 4.46 1.14
N ILE A 117 6.23 4.60 0.17
CA ILE A 117 4.93 5.27 0.37
C ILE A 117 4.11 4.58 1.45
N LEU A 118 4.06 3.25 1.48
CA LEU A 118 3.28 2.54 2.47
C LEU A 118 3.92 2.56 3.86
N LYS A 119 5.26 2.61 3.97
CA LYS A 119 5.97 2.92 5.23
C LYS A 119 5.64 4.32 5.73
N ALA A 120 5.60 5.31 4.82
CA ALA A 120 5.13 6.66 5.16
C ALA A 120 3.70 6.62 5.69
N TYR A 121 2.79 5.94 4.98
CA TYR A 121 1.39 5.86 5.40
C TYR A 121 1.24 5.19 6.77
N GLN A 122 1.97 4.11 7.03
CA GLN A 122 2.04 3.46 8.34
C GLN A 122 2.48 4.46 9.43
N SER A 123 3.53 5.26 9.17
CA SER A 123 4.02 6.26 10.13
C SER A 123 3.00 7.37 10.38
N GLN A 124 2.27 7.80 9.34
CA GLN A 124 1.18 8.77 9.47
C GLN A 124 0.06 8.24 10.36
N ILE A 125 -0.37 6.99 10.17
CA ILE A 125 -1.42 6.38 11.01
C ILE A 125 -0.94 6.16 12.44
N HIS A 126 0.32 5.74 12.62
CA HIS A 126 0.92 5.58 13.95
C HIS A 126 0.98 6.91 14.71
N LEU A 127 1.34 8.01 14.03
CA LEU A 127 1.29 9.37 14.55
C LEU A 127 -0.14 9.75 14.94
N ALA A 128 -1.10 9.57 14.02
CA ALA A 128 -2.49 9.95 14.24
C ALA A 128 -3.15 9.20 15.41
N ALA A 129 -2.65 8.03 15.78
CA ALA A 129 -3.15 7.26 16.92
C ALA A 129 -2.81 7.90 18.28
N ASP A 130 -1.67 8.60 18.39
CA ASP A 130 -1.23 9.30 19.61
C ASP A 130 -0.34 10.51 19.26
N PRO A 131 -0.92 11.59 18.71
CA PRO A 131 -0.17 12.67 18.09
C PRO A 131 0.70 13.44 19.08
N MET A 132 0.27 13.56 20.34
CA MET A 132 1.02 14.30 21.36
C MET A 132 2.37 13.65 21.69
N ASN A 133 2.44 12.32 21.67
CA ASN A 133 3.66 11.58 22.00
C ASN A 133 4.49 11.19 20.77
N ARG A 134 3.87 11.17 19.58
CA ARG A 134 4.47 10.56 18.37
C ARG A 134 4.85 11.54 17.27
N TRP A 135 4.41 12.79 17.34
CA TRP A 135 4.61 13.76 16.26
C TRP A 135 6.07 13.92 15.80
N GLN A 136 7.02 13.93 16.74
CA GLN A 136 8.42 14.16 16.40
C GLN A 136 9.02 12.96 15.68
N ALA A 137 8.95 11.77 16.30
CA ALA A 137 9.57 10.57 15.77
C ALA A 137 8.89 10.07 14.49
N ASP A 138 7.57 10.02 14.47
CA ASP A 138 6.86 9.49 13.31
C ASP A 138 6.64 10.55 12.21
N GLY A 139 6.66 11.83 12.56
CA GLY A 139 6.73 12.92 11.59
C GLY A 139 8.04 12.89 10.80
N GLU A 140 9.17 12.66 11.48
CA GLU A 140 10.47 12.50 10.83
C GLU A 140 10.49 11.28 9.90
N LYS A 141 10.02 10.12 10.37
CA LYS A 141 9.90 8.91 9.53
C LYS A 141 9.00 9.13 8.32
N PHE A 142 7.82 9.71 8.52
CA PHE A 142 6.87 10.01 7.46
C PHE A 142 7.52 10.84 6.35
N GLN A 143 8.20 11.93 6.72
CA GLN A 143 8.90 12.79 5.75
C GLN A 143 10.07 12.07 5.08
N GLY A 144 10.87 11.31 5.83
CA GLY A 144 11.99 10.54 5.29
C GLY A 144 11.55 9.53 4.23
N PHE A 145 10.49 8.76 4.51
CA PHE A 145 9.94 7.80 3.57
C PHE A 145 9.31 8.47 2.33
N LEU A 146 8.61 9.59 2.48
CA LEU A 146 8.09 10.33 1.33
C LEU A 146 9.19 10.93 0.46
N GLN A 147 10.27 11.44 1.05
CA GLN A 147 11.43 11.94 0.30
C GLN A 147 12.12 10.81 -0.45
N SER A 148 12.30 9.65 0.20
CA SER A 148 12.82 8.42 -0.42
C SER A 148 11.95 8.01 -1.62
N ALA A 149 10.64 7.90 -1.44
CA ALA A 149 9.70 7.60 -2.52
C ALA A 149 9.76 8.62 -3.67
N LYS A 150 9.82 9.92 -3.36
CA LYS A 150 9.92 10.99 -4.37
C LYS A 150 11.23 10.95 -5.15
N ALA A 151 12.34 10.55 -4.52
CA ALA A 151 13.61 10.33 -5.19
C ALA A 151 13.58 9.14 -6.15
N LEU A 152 12.80 8.11 -5.83
CA LEU A 152 12.62 6.92 -6.68
C LEU A 152 11.64 7.16 -7.84
N ASN A 153 10.49 7.76 -7.54
CA ASN A 153 9.43 8.00 -8.51
C ASN A 153 8.55 9.20 -8.09
N ALA A 154 8.96 10.41 -8.49
CA ALA A 154 8.19 11.63 -8.24
C ALA A 154 6.83 11.67 -9.00
N GLU A 155 6.57 10.73 -9.90
CA GLU A 155 5.29 10.59 -10.61
C GLU A 155 4.27 9.75 -9.87
N ASN A 156 4.65 9.08 -8.78
CA ASN A 156 3.71 8.34 -7.96
C ASN A 156 2.70 9.31 -7.28
N PRO A 157 1.39 9.22 -7.58
CA PRO A 157 0.40 10.15 -7.05
C PRO A 157 0.19 10.01 -5.53
N ARG A 158 0.45 8.83 -4.97
CA ARG A 158 0.23 8.54 -3.55
C ARG A 158 1.16 9.36 -2.63
N ILE A 159 2.32 9.78 -3.13
CA ILE A 159 3.21 10.71 -2.41
C ILE A 159 2.44 11.99 -2.08
N TYR A 160 1.81 12.59 -3.09
CA TYR A 160 1.11 13.86 -2.97
C TYR A 160 -0.23 13.70 -2.23
N TYR A 161 -0.88 12.54 -2.37
CA TYR A 161 -2.03 12.21 -1.53
C TYR A 161 -1.64 12.23 -0.05
N LEU A 162 -0.55 11.55 0.35
CA LEU A 162 -0.12 11.51 1.74
C LEU A 162 0.39 12.87 2.25
N GLU A 163 1.14 13.62 1.42
CA GLU A 163 1.53 15.00 1.74
C GLU A 163 0.30 15.88 1.99
N GLY A 164 -0.68 15.80 1.08
CA GLY A 164 -1.92 16.55 1.17
C GLY A 164 -2.78 16.15 2.36
N SER A 165 -2.92 14.85 2.64
CA SER A 165 -3.68 14.34 3.78
C SER A 165 -3.04 14.74 5.11
N SER A 166 -1.70 14.70 5.20
CA SER A 166 -0.98 15.16 6.39
C SER A 166 -1.28 16.63 6.66
N LEU A 167 -1.12 17.49 5.65
CA LEU A 167 -1.41 18.93 5.77
C LEU A 167 -2.87 19.19 6.11
N PHE A 168 -3.80 18.42 5.54
CA PHE A 168 -5.23 18.57 5.79
C PHE A 168 -5.58 18.39 7.26
N PHE A 169 -4.94 17.41 7.94
CA PHE A 169 -5.20 17.12 9.34
C PHE A 169 -4.25 17.83 10.32
N THR A 170 -3.16 18.44 9.85
CA THR A 170 -2.34 19.33 10.68
C THR A 170 -3.13 20.59 11.02
N PRO A 171 -3.20 21.03 12.30
CA PRO A 171 -3.88 22.27 12.67
C PRO A 171 -3.27 23.51 12.00
N GLU A 172 -4.08 24.55 11.79
CA GLU A 172 -3.65 25.79 11.12
C GLU A 172 -2.54 26.51 11.87
N GLU A 173 -2.53 26.43 13.22
CA GLU A 173 -1.48 27.03 14.06
C GLU A 173 -0.10 26.41 13.84
N TYR A 174 -0.06 25.18 13.30
CA TYR A 174 1.16 24.47 12.94
C TYR A 174 1.44 24.51 11.43
N GLY A 175 0.76 25.40 10.69
CA GLY A 175 0.95 25.59 9.25
C GLY A 175 0.22 24.57 8.37
N GLY A 176 -0.74 23.81 8.94
CA GLY A 176 -1.60 22.91 8.20
C GLY A 176 -2.94 23.53 7.80
N GLY A 177 -3.93 22.67 7.59
CA GLY A 177 -5.31 23.03 7.28
C GLY A 177 -5.67 22.86 5.81
N LYS A 178 -6.99 22.93 5.55
CA LYS A 178 -7.58 22.66 4.23
C LYS A 178 -7.02 23.54 3.13
N LYS A 179 -6.76 24.83 3.42
CA LYS A 179 -6.27 25.81 2.45
C LYS A 179 -4.90 25.44 1.88
N VAL A 180 -3.98 24.98 2.72
CA VAL A 180 -2.61 24.58 2.29
C VAL A 180 -2.57 23.16 1.75
N ALA A 181 -3.48 22.29 2.20
CA ALA A 181 -3.62 20.93 1.69
C ALA A 181 -4.18 20.89 0.26
N LYS A 182 -5.16 21.74 -0.06
CA LYS A 182 -5.84 21.79 -1.36
C LYS A 182 -4.91 21.75 -2.58
N PRO A 183 -3.92 22.64 -2.75
CA PRO A 183 -3.05 22.60 -3.93
C PRO A 183 -2.22 21.30 -4.05
N ILE A 184 -1.90 20.66 -2.93
CA ILE A 184 -1.17 19.38 -2.92
C ILE A 184 -2.09 18.24 -3.33
N LEU A 185 -3.34 18.24 -2.83
CA LEU A 185 -4.36 17.26 -3.23
C LEU A 185 -4.77 17.43 -4.70
N GLU A 186 -4.84 18.66 -5.22
CA GLU A 186 -5.07 18.92 -6.65
C GLU A 186 -3.94 18.34 -7.50
N LYS A 187 -2.69 18.49 -7.05
CA LYS A 187 -1.53 17.84 -7.69
C LYS A 187 -1.62 16.31 -7.64
N ALA A 188 -2.06 15.73 -6.53
CA ALA A 188 -2.31 14.30 -6.42
C ALA A 188 -3.36 13.84 -7.43
N GLN A 189 -4.51 14.54 -7.52
CA GLN A 189 -5.57 14.26 -8.48
C GLN A 189 -5.05 14.34 -9.93
N GLN A 190 -4.27 15.36 -10.26
CA GLN A 190 -3.65 15.48 -11.59
C GLN A 190 -2.76 14.27 -11.90
N LYS A 191 -1.90 13.85 -10.96
CA LYS A 191 -1.04 12.69 -11.17
C LYS A 191 -1.82 11.38 -11.26
N PHE A 192 -2.88 11.21 -10.46
CA PHE A 192 -3.79 10.06 -10.60
C PHE A 192 -4.46 10.00 -11.98
N SER A 193 -4.70 11.14 -12.65
CA SER A 193 -5.31 11.14 -13.99
C SER A 193 -4.42 10.55 -15.09
N THR A 194 -3.10 10.55 -14.88
CA THR A 194 -2.11 10.03 -15.85
C THR A 194 -1.40 8.76 -15.36
N PHE A 195 -1.52 8.43 -14.07
CA PHE A 195 -0.86 7.29 -13.46
C PHE A 195 -1.39 5.98 -14.03
N LYS A 196 -0.47 5.05 -14.32
CA LYS A 196 -0.77 3.69 -14.75
C LYS A 196 0.03 2.73 -13.87
N PRO A 197 -0.63 1.83 -13.12
CA PRO A 197 0.06 0.77 -12.40
C PRO A 197 0.89 -0.08 -13.38
N GLU A 198 2.03 -0.61 -12.92
CA GLU A 198 2.93 -1.43 -13.75
C GLU A 198 2.23 -2.69 -14.28
N THR A 199 1.38 -3.31 -13.45
CA THR A 199 0.51 -4.41 -13.84
C THR A 199 -0.86 -4.28 -13.17
N ALA A 200 -1.82 -5.11 -13.56
CA ALA A 200 -3.18 -5.11 -12.99
C ALA A 200 -3.24 -5.38 -11.47
N ILE A 201 -2.16 -5.90 -10.88
CA ILE A 201 -2.07 -6.18 -9.44
C ILE A 201 -1.19 -5.18 -8.69
N HIS A 202 -0.57 -4.22 -9.38
CA HIS A 202 0.18 -3.15 -8.72
C HIS A 202 -0.75 -2.11 -8.09
N PRO A 203 -0.29 -1.39 -7.07
CA PRO A 203 -1.14 -0.49 -6.30
C PRO A 203 -1.81 0.62 -7.12
N ASP A 204 -3.11 0.81 -6.91
CA ASP A 204 -3.94 1.83 -7.55
C ASP A 204 -4.81 2.64 -6.57
N TRP A 205 -4.64 2.42 -5.26
CA TRP A 205 -5.39 3.10 -4.19
C TRP A 205 -5.01 4.58 -4.04
N GLY A 206 -5.84 5.34 -3.32
CA GLY A 206 -5.60 6.74 -2.93
C GLY A 206 -6.34 7.76 -3.78
N LYS A 207 -6.81 7.38 -4.98
CA LYS A 207 -7.54 8.28 -5.88
C LYS A 207 -8.86 8.75 -5.26
N MET A 208 -9.67 7.81 -4.76
CA MET A 208 -10.97 8.12 -4.18
C MET A 208 -10.83 8.92 -2.89
N GLU A 209 -9.82 8.61 -2.06
CA GLU A 209 -9.51 9.36 -0.84
C GLU A 209 -9.07 10.79 -1.17
N THR A 210 -8.28 10.98 -2.23
CA THR A 210 -7.89 12.31 -2.73
C THR A 210 -9.11 13.11 -3.18
N GLU A 211 -10.00 12.51 -3.96
CA GLU A 211 -11.23 13.16 -4.44
C GLU A 211 -12.17 13.53 -3.28
N TRP A 212 -12.32 12.62 -2.31
CA TRP A 212 -13.07 12.90 -1.10
C TRP A 212 -12.46 14.07 -0.32
N MET A 213 -11.15 14.08 -0.07
CA MET A 213 -10.50 15.18 0.66
C MET A 213 -10.67 16.52 -0.07
N LEU A 214 -10.51 16.55 -1.40
CA LEU A 214 -10.74 17.74 -2.20
C LEU A 214 -12.17 18.28 -2.02
N SER A 215 -13.17 17.40 -1.99
CA SER A 215 -14.55 17.81 -1.72
C SER A 215 -14.73 18.51 -0.37
N GLN A 216 -13.86 18.21 0.61
CA GLN A 216 -13.86 18.82 1.94
C GLN A 216 -13.08 20.14 2.02
N THR A 217 -12.37 20.54 0.96
CA THR A 217 -11.55 21.78 0.90
C THR A 217 -12.24 22.98 0.25
N ASN A 218 -13.52 22.83 -0.11
CA ASN A 218 -14.34 23.90 -0.68
C ASN A 218 -14.87 24.87 0.37
#